data_AF-A0A2H9LND4-F1
#
_entry.id   AF-A0A2H9LND4-F1
#
_cell.length_a   1.000
_cell.length_b   1.000
_cell.length_c   1.000
_cell.angle_alpha   90.00
_cell.angle_beta   90.00
_cell.angle_gamma   90.00
#
_symmetry.space_group_name_H-M   'P 1'
#
loop_
_entity.id
_entity.type
_entity.pdbx_description
1 polymer ?
#
loop_
_entity_poly.entity_id
_entity_poly.type
_entity_poly.pdbx_seq_one_letter_code
_entity_poly.pdbx_strand_id
1 'polypeptide(L)'
;MKEGLSRVNVEGEIVTKPMLRNVKTSKEEVLKVASFELKDETGTVWVSAWRKHAETAGNLRQGDRIIIKHAYVKKGFGDQLEISTRDTTAITLVN
;
A
#
# COMPACT_ATOMS: atom_id res chain seq x y z
N MET A 1 -14.25 3.85 2.73
CA MET A 1 -13.61 4.38 1.49
C MET A 1 -14.54 4.17 0.29
N LYS A 2 -14.37 4.95 -0.80
CA LYS A 2 -15.06 4.73 -2.09
C LYS A 2 -14.03 4.47 -3.18
N GLU A 3 -14.35 3.58 -4.12
CA GLU A 3 -13.53 3.31 -5.31
C GLU A 3 -13.39 4.57 -6.18
N GLY A 4 -12.27 4.71 -6.89
CA GLY A 4 -12.03 5.83 -7.82
C GLY A 4 -11.49 7.10 -7.18
N LEU A 5 -11.32 7.12 -5.85
CA LEU A 5 -10.64 8.22 -5.17
C LEU A 5 -9.17 8.24 -5.57
N SER A 6 -8.82 9.25 -6.36
CA SER A 6 -7.52 9.36 -6.99
C SER A 6 -6.50 10.08 -6.13
N ARG A 7 -6.83 10.66 -4.97
CA ARG A 7 -5.84 11.26 -4.04
C ARG A 7 -6.31 11.08 -2.61
N VAL A 8 -5.91 9.97 -2.00
CA VAL A 8 -6.18 9.71 -0.59
C VAL A 8 -4.91 9.79 0.24
N ASN A 9 -5.05 10.28 1.46
CA ASN A 9 -4.03 10.20 2.50
C ASN A 9 -4.57 9.28 3.59
N VAL A 10 -3.75 8.35 4.05
CA VAL A 10 -4.08 7.46 5.17
C VAL A 10 -2.96 7.45 6.19
N GLU A 11 -3.34 7.26 7.43
CA GLU A 11 -2.44 7.08 8.56
C GLU A 11 -2.89 5.86 9.33
N GLY A 12 -1.96 5.02 9.75
CA GLY A 12 -2.30 3.82 10.51
C GLY A 12 -1.08 3.01 10.92
N GLU A 13 -1.34 1.91 11.60
CA GLU A 13 -0.35 0.93 12.05
C GLU A 13 -0.29 -0.25 11.09
N ILE A 14 0.92 -0.71 10.74
CA ILE A 14 1.11 -1.92 9.94
C ILE A 14 0.78 -3.15 10.80
N VAL A 15 -0.23 -3.93 10.42
CA VAL A 15 -0.66 -5.10 11.19
C VAL A 15 -0.14 -6.43 10.65
N THR A 16 0.34 -6.47 9.41
CA THR A 16 1.00 -7.65 8.81
C THR A 16 2.40 -7.29 8.35
N LYS A 17 3.36 -8.20 8.51
CA LYS A 17 4.70 -8.03 7.91
C LYS A 17 4.59 -7.78 6.39
N PRO A 18 5.18 -6.70 5.86
CA PRO A 18 5.20 -6.45 4.42
C PRO A 18 5.77 -7.62 3.61
N MET A 19 4.99 -8.08 2.62
CA MET A 19 5.37 -9.20 1.75
C MET A 19 5.81 -8.69 0.38
N LEU A 20 7.10 -8.80 0.07
CA LEU A 20 7.67 -8.49 -1.24
C LEU A 20 7.42 -9.61 -2.25
N ARG A 21 6.93 -9.26 -3.44
CA ARG A 21 6.65 -10.19 -4.55
C ARG A 21 7.02 -9.54 -5.88
N ASN A 22 7.29 -10.38 -6.88
CA ASN A 22 7.43 -9.97 -8.28
C ASN A 22 6.12 -10.25 -9.02
N VAL A 23 5.65 -9.29 -9.80
CA VAL A 23 4.43 -9.40 -10.62
C VAL A 23 4.81 -9.12 -12.07
N LYS A 24 4.49 -10.07 -12.96
CA LYS A 24 4.58 -9.86 -14.41
C LYS A 24 3.37 -9.04 -14.86
N THR A 25 3.61 -7.88 -15.47
CA THR A 25 2.54 -7.01 -15.98
C THR A 25 2.03 -7.49 -17.33
N SER A 26 0.92 -6.91 -17.79
CA SER A 26 0.40 -7.13 -19.14
C SER A 26 1.36 -6.67 -20.25
N LYS A 27 2.31 -5.79 -19.93
CA LYS A 27 3.39 -5.37 -20.84
C LYS A 27 4.63 -6.27 -20.74
N GLU A 28 4.50 -7.43 -20.10
CA GLU A 28 5.57 -8.39 -19.83
C GLU A 28 6.74 -7.89 -18.97
N GLU A 29 6.59 -6.71 -18.33
CA GLU A 29 7.56 -6.21 -17.36
C GLU A 29 7.42 -6.95 -16.02
N VAL A 30 8.53 -7.22 -15.34
CA VAL A 30 8.51 -7.75 -13.97
C VAL A 30 8.68 -6.60 -12.99
N LEU A 31 7.65 -6.34 -12.17
CA LEU A 31 7.65 -5.27 -11.17
C LEU A 31 7.57 -5.81 -9.76
N LYS A 32 8.24 -5.13 -8.82
CA LYS A 32 8.11 -5.43 -7.39
C LYS A 32 6.84 -4.81 -6.82
N VAL A 33 6.18 -5.55 -5.95
CA VAL A 33 5.09 -5.09 -5.08
C VAL A 33 5.36 -5.53 -3.65
N ALA A 34 5.09 -4.66 -2.68
CA ALA A 34 4.97 -5.02 -1.28
C ALA A 34 3.50 -4.90 -0.89
N SER A 35 2.96 -5.98 -0.32
CA SER A 35 1.57 -6.01 0.18
C SER A 35 1.56 -6.17 1.70
N PHE A 36 0.71 -5.38 2.36
CA PHE A 36 0.49 -5.41 3.81
C PHE A 36 -0.86 -4.82 4.17
N GLU A 37 -1.35 -5.09 5.38
CA GLU A 37 -2.52 -4.44 5.95
C GLU A 37 -2.12 -3.26 6.83
N LEU A 38 -2.87 -2.17 6.69
CA LEU A 38 -2.79 -0.97 7.50
C LEU A 38 -4.08 -0.86 8.33
N LYS A 39 -3.96 -0.56 9.62
CA LYS A 39 -5.08 -0.40 10.54
C LYS A 39 -5.17 1.01 11.08
N ASP A 40 -6.38 1.56 11.08
CA ASP A 40 -6.73 2.77 11.83
C ASP A 40 -7.93 2.50 12.76
N GLU A 41 -8.52 3.57 13.31
CA GLU A 41 -9.70 3.49 14.17
C GLU A 41 -10.97 3.00 13.45
N THR A 42 -11.01 3.11 12.11
CA THR A 42 -12.16 2.76 11.28
C THR A 42 -12.12 1.31 10.78
N GLY A 43 -10.94 0.70 10.74
CA GLY A 43 -10.77 -0.70 10.35
C GLY A 43 -9.39 -1.01 9.78
N THR A 44 -9.32 -2.08 8.98
CA THR A 44 -8.11 -2.48 8.24
C THR A 44 -8.32 -2.32 6.74
N VAL A 45 -7.23 -2.06 6.03
CA VAL A 45 -7.22 -1.96 4.57
C VAL A 45 -5.92 -2.53 4.01
N TRP A 46 -6.03 -3.24 2.89
CA TRP A 46 -4.86 -3.70 2.14
C TRP A 46 -4.16 -2.53 1.47
N VAL A 47 -2.83 -2.57 1.50
CA VAL A 47 -1.94 -1.67 0.79
C VAL A 47 -1.09 -2.46 -0.19
N SER A 48 -1.06 -2.03 -1.44
CA SER A 48 -0.10 -2.50 -2.45
C SER A 48 0.84 -1.37 -2.87
N ALA A 49 2.07 -1.44 -2.37
CA ALA A 49 3.16 -0.52 -2.68
C ALA A 49 4.00 -1.05 -3.84
N TRP A 50 4.10 -0.27 -4.92
CA TRP A 50 4.69 -0.69 -6.19
C TRP A 50 6.05 -0.05 -6.44
N ARG A 51 6.89 -0.75 -7.22
CA ARG A 51 8.19 -0.26 -7.72
C ARG A 51 9.07 0.22 -6.55
N LYS A 52 9.56 1.47 -6.56
CA LYS A 52 10.38 2.04 -5.48
C LYS A 52 9.70 1.95 -4.11
N HIS A 53 8.37 2.10 -4.05
CA HIS A 53 7.63 2.03 -2.79
C HIS A 53 7.58 0.61 -2.24
N ALA A 54 7.68 -0.41 -3.09
CA ALA A 54 7.77 -1.79 -2.63
C ALA A 54 9.02 -1.97 -1.77
N GLU A 55 10.16 -1.46 -2.22
CA GLU A 55 11.43 -1.54 -1.50
C GLU A 55 11.40 -0.73 -0.20
N THR A 56 10.83 0.48 -0.22
CA THR A 56 10.62 1.27 1.01
C THR A 56 9.74 0.50 2.01
N ALA A 57 8.60 -0.01 1.56
CA ALA A 57 7.66 -0.72 2.42
C ALA A 57 8.22 -2.06 2.93
N GLY A 58 9.07 -2.74 2.14
CA GLY A 58 9.72 -3.98 2.54
C GLY A 58 10.66 -3.86 3.75
N ASN A 59 11.08 -2.64 4.10
CA ASN A 59 11.89 -2.36 5.29
C ASN A 59 11.05 -2.03 6.54
N LEU A 60 9.75 -1.83 6.38
CA LEU A 60 8.83 -1.55 7.49
C LEU A 60 8.48 -2.83 8.23
N ARG A 61 8.06 -2.69 9.49
CA ARG A 61 7.76 -3.79 10.40
C ARG A 61 6.30 -3.73 10.84
N GLN A 62 5.81 -4.88 11.27
CA GLN A 62 4.55 -4.94 12.00
C GLN A 62 4.67 -4.09 13.28
N GLY A 63 3.64 -3.28 13.55
CA GLY A 63 3.63 -2.29 14.64
C GLY A 63 4.14 -0.91 14.24
N ASP A 64 4.81 -0.75 13.09
CA ASP A 64 5.23 0.57 12.61
C ASP A 64 4.00 1.41 12.26
N ARG A 65 3.96 2.65 12.74
CA ARG A 65 2.94 3.63 12.36
C ARG A 65 3.41 4.43 11.15
N ILE A 66 2.59 4.56 10.12
CA ILE A 66 2.97 5.25 8.88
C ILE A 66 1.88 6.21 8.40
N ILE A 67 2.30 7.19 7.60
CA ILE A 67 1.43 8.01 6.76
C ILE A 67 1.72 7.70 5.29
N ILE A 68 0.68 7.40 4.52
CA ILE A 68 0.72 7.27 3.07
C ILE A 68 -0.02 8.45 2.46
N LYS A 69 0.68 9.29 1.68
CA LYS A 69 0.08 10.45 0.99
C LYS A 69 -0.05 10.23 -0.50
N HIS A 70 -1.10 10.82 -1.08
CA HIS A 70 -1.36 10.78 -2.53
C HIS A 70 -1.44 9.36 -3.11
N ALA A 71 -2.03 8.43 -2.38
CA ALA A 71 -2.38 7.11 -2.92
C ALA A 71 -3.71 7.18 -3.68
N TYR A 72 -4.13 6.04 -4.24
CA TYR A 72 -5.46 5.89 -4.83
C TYR A 72 -6.14 4.62 -4.36
N VAL A 73 -7.47 4.63 -4.39
CA VAL A 73 -8.30 3.48 -4.01
C VAL A 73 -8.72 2.73 -5.28
N LYS A 74 -8.52 1.41 -5.27
CA LYS A 74 -9.00 0.49 -6.32
C LYS A 74 -9.60 -0.75 -5.68
N LYS A 75 -10.26 -1.59 -6.49
CA LYS A 75 -10.55 -2.97 -6.10
C LYS A 75 -9.30 -3.84 -6.25
N GLY A 76 -8.99 -4.57 -5.19
CA GLY A 76 -7.95 -5.58 -5.11
C GLY A 76 -8.49 -6.99 -5.36
N PHE A 77 -7.80 -7.99 -4.83
CA PHE A 77 -8.23 -9.39 -4.90
C PHE A 77 -9.55 -9.60 -4.12
N GLY A 78 -10.49 -10.34 -4.70
CA GLY A 78 -11.80 -10.63 -4.05
C GLY A 78 -12.72 -9.41 -3.93
N ASP A 79 -12.60 -8.43 -4.83
CA ASP A 79 -13.41 -7.18 -4.86
C ASP A 79 -13.31 -6.29 -3.61
N GLN A 80 -12.35 -6.57 -2.72
CA GLN A 80 -12.09 -5.73 -1.56
C GLN A 80 -11.38 -4.43 -1.97
N LEU A 81 -11.68 -3.34 -1.27
CA LEU A 81 -10.99 -2.07 -1.49
C LEU A 81 -9.54 -2.17 -1.01
N GLU A 82 -8.63 -1.66 -1.84
CA GLU A 82 -7.19 -1.63 -1.59
C GLU A 82 -6.66 -0.21 -1.86
N ILE A 83 -5.71 0.22 -1.04
CA ILE A 83 -4.89 1.40 -1.28
C ILE A 83 -3.70 1.00 -2.14
N SER A 84 -3.52 1.65 -3.27
CA SER A 84 -2.37 1.39 -4.12
C SER A 84 -1.54 2.66 -4.37
N THR A 85 -0.22 2.48 -4.38
CA THR A 85 0.72 3.58 -4.60
C THR A 85 0.88 3.88 -6.08
N ARG A 86 1.26 5.11 -6.40
CA ARG A 86 1.73 5.55 -7.72
C ARG A 86 2.95 6.45 -7.56
N ASP A 87 3.48 6.98 -8.65
CA ASP A 87 4.75 7.73 -8.63
C ASP A 87 4.79 8.93 -7.68
N THR A 88 3.65 9.59 -7.47
CA THR A 88 3.49 10.76 -6.58
C THR A 88 3.25 10.39 -5.12
N THR A 89 3.12 9.10 -4.81
CA THR A 89 2.85 8.63 -3.45
C THR A 89 4.08 8.84 -2.57
N ALA A 90 3.86 9.18 -1.31
CA ALA A 90 4.89 9.23 -0.29
C ALA A 90 4.49 8.32 0.87
N ILE A 91 5.44 7.54 1.40
CA ILE A 91 5.27 6.71 2.60
C ILE A 91 6.25 7.24 3.64
N THR A 92 5.76 7.55 4.84
CA THR A 92 6.57 8.13 5.92
C THR A 92 6.31 7.38 7.21
N LEU A 93 7.37 6.94 7.87
CA LEU A 93 7.30 6.38 9.22
C LEU A 93 6.99 7.49 10.22
N VAL A 94 6.05 7.23 11.12
CA VAL A 94 5.68 8.08 12.24
C VAL A 94 6.23 7.41 13.50
N ASN A 95 7.12 8.10 14.18
CA ASN A 95 7.73 7.64 15.43
C ASN A 95 6.77 7.78 16.60
#